data_AF-B5JVX8-F1
#
_entry.id   AF-B5JVX8-F1
#
_cell.length_a   1.000
_cell.length_b   1.000
_cell.length_c   1.000
_cell.angle_alpha   90.00
_cell.angle_beta   90.00
_cell.angle_gamma   90.00
#
_symmetry.space_group_name_H-M   'P 1'
#
loop_
_entity.id
_entity.type
_entity.pdbx_description
1 polymer ?
#
loop_
_entity_poly.entity_id
_entity_poly.type
_entity_poly.pdbx_seq_one_letter_code
_entity_poly.pdbx_strand_id
1 'polypeptide(L)'
;MKGAVIRFFPVSEGVLGSRAVLSEVLSDQGDFSIDLDSGLYAVQVVGRYYDETSAAFSRDPLRMKGFVQVSNSKKAFINVFTHLAYDYIAAQLQEGVAFSVANGKAKSKVLALIQPITGAREVESAFGATGLTLADNPNGDDIAYLAYLSALITQTAKDHPKLTVQGLLSTLSEDVRAEAEIDPDTLEALLSSHANIDERAVNQNLGQIFNTNEVADIVSTVIDIDEFNPALAAPTYALVNSSTAYRFYFDGSYDDNGGVAGRAMITGGQYEIQISQSEFFSTLELTDTGITNSFEFFTTSFTGPGKRYVRVRKVKDNGQVGQWSGVLEFVI
;
A
#
# COMPACT_ATOMS: atom_id res chain seq x y z
N MET A 1 -20.68 -11.22 3.49
CA MET A 1 -20.48 -11.01 2.04
C MET A 1 -21.57 -11.67 1.19
N LYS A 2 -22.17 -12.78 1.67
CA LYS A 2 -23.23 -13.53 0.99
C LYS A 2 -24.37 -12.66 0.45
N GLY A 3 -24.83 -12.97 -0.76
CA GLY A 3 -25.91 -12.24 -1.45
C GLY A 3 -25.45 -11.00 -2.23
N ALA A 4 -24.15 -10.73 -2.28
CA ALA A 4 -23.58 -9.71 -3.16
C ALA A 4 -23.84 -10.07 -4.63
N VAL A 5 -24.17 -9.07 -5.46
CA VAL A 5 -24.51 -9.28 -6.88
C VAL A 5 -23.25 -9.23 -7.72
N ILE A 6 -23.08 -10.23 -8.58
CA ILE A 6 -21.99 -10.30 -9.57
C ILE A 6 -22.60 -10.16 -10.96
N ARG A 7 -21.97 -9.30 -11.78
CA ARG A 7 -22.37 -9.05 -13.16
C ARG A 7 -21.22 -9.40 -14.09
N PHE A 8 -21.48 -10.23 -15.08
CA PHE A 8 -20.54 -10.61 -16.12
C PHE A 8 -21.00 -10.02 -17.44
N PHE A 9 -20.20 -9.12 -18.01
CA PHE A 9 -20.45 -8.49 -19.30
C PHE A 9 -19.54 -9.14 -20.34
N PRO A 10 -20.08 -9.83 -21.36
CA PRO A 10 -19.24 -10.39 -22.42
C PRO A 10 -18.51 -9.26 -23.14
N VAL A 11 -17.24 -9.48 -23.48
CA VAL A 11 -16.40 -8.51 -24.18
C VAL A 11 -16.14 -9.01 -25.59
N SER A 12 -16.50 -8.21 -26.59
CA SER A 12 -16.26 -8.51 -28.00
C SER A 12 -15.67 -7.28 -28.67
N GLU A 13 -14.53 -7.45 -29.35
CA GLU A 13 -13.82 -6.36 -30.05
C GLU A 13 -13.57 -5.13 -29.15
N GLY A 14 -13.27 -5.39 -27.86
CA GLY A 14 -13.03 -4.34 -26.86
C GLY A 14 -14.27 -3.62 -26.34
N VAL A 15 -15.46 -4.01 -26.78
CA VAL A 15 -16.73 -3.42 -26.35
C VAL A 15 -17.42 -4.33 -25.34
N LEU A 16 -17.90 -3.73 -24.25
CA LEU A 16 -18.72 -4.40 -23.24
C LEU A 16 -20.12 -4.67 -23.80
N GLY A 17 -20.58 -5.90 -23.67
CA GLY A 17 -21.95 -6.28 -23.99
C GLY A 17 -22.95 -5.51 -23.12
N SER A 18 -24.08 -5.13 -23.71
CA SER A 18 -25.13 -4.35 -23.03
C SER A 18 -25.93 -5.15 -22.00
N ARG A 19 -25.80 -6.48 -22.00
CA ARG A 19 -26.49 -7.40 -21.10
C ARG A 19 -25.48 -8.13 -20.22
N ALA A 20 -25.66 -8.02 -18.92
CA ALA A 20 -24.91 -8.82 -17.95
C ALA A 20 -25.58 -10.19 -17.76
N VAL A 21 -24.76 -11.23 -17.64
CA VAL A 21 -25.15 -12.47 -16.96
C VAL A 21 -24.95 -12.26 -15.46
N LEU A 22 -25.94 -12.66 -14.65
CA LEU A 22 -25.93 -12.41 -13.22
C LEU A 22 -25.55 -13.68 -12.45
N SER A 23 -24.78 -13.50 -11.39
CA SER A 23 -24.54 -14.49 -10.34
C SER A 23 -24.59 -13.78 -8.98
N GLU A 24 -24.41 -14.54 -7.91
CA GLU A 24 -24.35 -14.02 -6.55
C GLU A 24 -23.23 -14.70 -5.76
N VAL A 25 -22.75 -13.99 -4.75
CA VAL A 25 -21.81 -14.56 -3.78
C VAL A 25 -22.57 -15.53 -2.85
N LEU A 26 -22.12 -16.77 -2.84
CA LEU A 26 -22.72 -17.93 -2.18
C LEU A 26 -22.25 -18.10 -0.73
N SER A 27 -21.04 -17.62 -0.41
CA SER A 27 -20.40 -17.78 0.91
C SER A 27 -19.86 -16.45 1.45
N ASP A 28 -19.54 -16.43 2.74
CA ASP A 28 -18.87 -15.29 3.36
C ASP A 28 -17.39 -15.16 3.01
N GLN A 29 -16.82 -16.18 2.35
CA GLN A 29 -15.46 -16.21 1.80
C GLN A 29 -15.40 -15.61 0.39
N GLY A 30 -16.54 -15.28 -0.21
CA GLY A 30 -16.61 -14.69 -1.55
C GLY A 30 -16.81 -15.68 -2.69
N ASP A 31 -17.12 -16.95 -2.40
CA ASP A 31 -17.34 -17.96 -3.43
C ASP A 31 -18.56 -17.62 -4.29
N PHE A 32 -18.46 -17.89 -5.59
CA PHE A 32 -19.56 -17.79 -6.52
C PHE A 32 -19.49 -18.90 -7.56
N SER A 33 -20.60 -19.16 -8.25
CA SER A 33 -20.66 -20.13 -9.34
C SER A 33 -21.57 -19.61 -10.45
N ILE A 34 -21.13 -19.80 -11.69
CA ILE A 34 -21.87 -19.37 -12.87
C ILE A 34 -21.42 -20.19 -14.08
N ASP A 35 -22.37 -20.52 -14.95
CA ASP A 35 -22.09 -21.11 -16.26
C ASP A 35 -22.00 -20.00 -17.31
N LEU A 36 -20.84 -19.91 -17.96
CA LEU A 36 -20.55 -18.92 -19.00
C LEU A 36 -19.99 -19.63 -20.24
N ASP A 37 -20.33 -19.12 -21.41
CA ASP A 37 -19.67 -19.54 -22.65
C ASP A 37 -18.20 -19.08 -22.64
N SER A 38 -17.33 -19.83 -23.33
CA SER A 38 -15.93 -19.46 -23.50
C SER A 38 -15.80 -18.07 -24.12
N GLY A 39 -14.99 -17.21 -23.49
CA GLY A 39 -14.87 -15.81 -23.92
C GLY A 39 -14.27 -14.92 -22.84
N LEU A 40 -14.05 -13.65 -23.19
CA LEU A 40 -13.61 -12.64 -22.24
C LEU A 40 -14.84 -11.96 -21.62
N TYR A 41 -14.83 -11.79 -20.31
CA TYR A 41 -15.88 -11.09 -19.58
C TYR A 41 -15.27 -10.00 -18.69
N ALA A 42 -15.90 -8.83 -18.69
CA ALA A 42 -15.71 -7.88 -17.62
C ALA A 42 -16.63 -8.25 -16.46
N VAL A 43 -16.08 -8.29 -15.26
CA VAL A 43 -16.77 -8.71 -14.06
C VAL A 43 -16.90 -7.51 -13.14
N GLN A 44 -18.09 -7.32 -12.58
CA GLN A 44 -18.36 -6.33 -11.56
C GLN A 44 -19.05 -7.00 -10.37
N VAL A 45 -18.43 -6.89 -9.20
CA VAL A 45 -18.97 -7.38 -7.92
C VAL A 45 -19.39 -6.18 -7.09
N VAL A 46 -20.60 -6.18 -6.53
CA VAL A 46 -21.05 -5.15 -5.58
C VAL A 46 -21.56 -5.82 -4.32
N GLY A 47 -20.88 -5.59 -3.20
CA GLY A 47 -21.20 -6.23 -1.93
C GLY A 47 -20.36 -5.74 -0.75
N ARG A 48 -20.69 -6.20 0.45
CA ARG A 48 -19.88 -5.95 1.65
C ARG A 48 -18.58 -6.75 1.56
N TYR A 49 -17.46 -6.17 1.98
CA TYR A 49 -16.18 -6.86 2.08
C TYR A 49 -15.90 -7.25 3.54
N TYR A 50 -15.07 -8.27 3.75
CA TYR A 50 -14.52 -8.57 5.06
C TYR A 50 -13.31 -7.67 5.28
N ASP A 51 -13.34 -6.88 6.36
CA ASP A 51 -12.26 -6.01 6.77
C ASP A 51 -11.33 -6.80 7.70
N GLU A 52 -10.19 -7.21 7.16
CA GLU A 52 -9.17 -8.03 7.79
C GLU A 52 -8.41 -7.29 8.91
N THR A 53 -8.45 -5.96 8.95
CA THR A 53 -7.83 -5.16 10.01
C THR A 53 -8.74 -5.01 11.23
N SER A 54 -10.04 -5.33 11.14
CA SER A 54 -11.01 -5.27 12.26
C SER A 54 -11.82 -6.54 12.50
N ALA A 55 -11.61 -7.59 11.72
CA ALA A 55 -12.34 -8.85 11.78
C ALA A 55 -13.88 -8.68 11.61
N ALA A 56 -14.31 -7.73 10.79
CA ALA A 56 -15.71 -7.40 10.63
C ALA A 56 -16.09 -7.19 9.17
N PHE A 57 -17.35 -7.48 8.80
CA PHE A 57 -17.85 -7.09 7.48
C PHE A 57 -18.12 -5.59 7.43
N SER A 58 -17.68 -4.95 6.35
CA SER A 58 -17.91 -3.53 6.06
C SER A 58 -19.39 -3.16 6.20
N ARG A 59 -19.71 -1.93 6.61
CA ARG A 59 -21.10 -1.45 6.61
C ARG A 59 -21.54 -1.09 5.19
N ASP A 60 -20.68 -0.37 4.49
CA ASP A 60 -20.93 0.09 3.13
C ASP A 60 -20.47 -0.94 2.10
N PRO A 61 -21.20 -1.09 0.98
CA PRO A 61 -20.81 -1.98 -0.10
C PRO A 61 -19.62 -1.40 -0.87
N LEU A 62 -18.76 -2.29 -1.34
CA LEU A 62 -17.65 -2.01 -2.23
C LEU A 62 -17.98 -2.53 -3.63
N ARG A 63 -17.58 -1.79 -4.66
CA ARG A 63 -17.63 -2.21 -6.06
C ARG A 63 -16.24 -2.61 -6.52
N MET A 64 -16.05 -3.91 -6.74
CA MET A 64 -14.84 -4.45 -7.35
C MET A 64 -15.07 -4.76 -8.83
N LYS A 65 -14.01 -4.67 -9.62
CA LYS A 65 -14.03 -4.83 -11.08
C LYS A 65 -12.86 -5.72 -11.47
N GLY A 66 -12.97 -6.43 -12.58
CA GLY A 66 -11.89 -7.23 -13.13
C GLY A 66 -12.25 -7.79 -14.51
N PHE A 67 -11.30 -8.43 -15.17
CA PHE A 67 -11.54 -9.17 -16.40
C PHE A 67 -11.25 -10.65 -16.17
N VAL A 68 -12.10 -11.51 -16.72
CA VAL A 68 -11.97 -12.96 -16.63
C VAL A 68 -12.03 -13.55 -18.04
N GLN A 69 -10.97 -14.24 -18.43
CA GLN A 69 -10.95 -15.05 -19.63
C GLN A 69 -11.49 -16.44 -19.30
N VAL A 70 -12.78 -16.64 -19.56
CA VAL A 70 -13.43 -17.94 -19.44
C VAL A 70 -12.85 -18.85 -20.53
N SER A 71 -12.17 -19.88 -20.07
CA SER A 71 -11.55 -20.95 -20.86
C SER A 71 -11.71 -22.25 -20.06
N ASN A 72 -10.75 -23.19 -20.11
CA ASN A 72 -10.82 -24.41 -19.30
C ASN A 72 -10.60 -24.18 -17.78
N SER A 73 -10.25 -22.96 -17.36
CA SER A 73 -10.06 -22.63 -15.94
C SER A 73 -11.38 -22.54 -15.18
N LYS A 74 -11.39 -23.13 -13.97
CA LYS A 74 -12.58 -23.24 -13.10
C LYS A 74 -12.66 -22.21 -11.97
N LYS A 75 -11.65 -21.35 -11.82
CA LYS A 75 -11.57 -20.34 -10.76
C LYS A 75 -11.07 -19.01 -11.32
N ALA A 76 -11.63 -17.93 -10.80
CA ALA A 76 -11.17 -16.56 -11.05
C ALA A 76 -11.41 -15.72 -9.79
N PHE A 77 -10.46 -14.84 -9.48
CA PHE A 77 -10.52 -13.95 -8.33
C PHE A 77 -10.74 -12.52 -8.77
N ILE A 78 -11.66 -11.84 -8.08
CA ILE A 78 -11.84 -10.39 -8.19
C ILE A 78 -11.31 -9.80 -6.90
N ASN A 79 -10.14 -9.17 -6.99
CA ASN A 79 -9.35 -8.67 -5.87
C ASN A 79 -8.83 -7.25 -6.16
N VAL A 80 -8.06 -6.68 -5.22
CA VAL A 80 -7.47 -5.33 -5.34
C VAL A 80 -6.69 -5.17 -6.65
N PHE A 81 -5.80 -6.11 -6.96
CA PHE A 81 -5.01 -6.04 -8.21
C PHE A 81 -5.88 -6.00 -9.46
N THR A 82 -6.89 -6.86 -9.55
CA THR A 82 -7.79 -6.87 -10.72
C THR A 82 -8.60 -5.58 -10.85
N HIS A 83 -8.93 -4.94 -9.74
CA HIS A 83 -9.66 -3.67 -9.74
C HIS A 83 -8.78 -2.53 -10.23
N LEU A 84 -7.57 -2.40 -9.68
CA LEU A 84 -6.61 -1.36 -10.08
C LEU A 84 -6.21 -1.49 -11.55
N ALA A 85 -6.11 -2.72 -12.06
CA ALA A 85 -5.79 -2.97 -13.47
C ALA A 85 -6.96 -2.69 -14.43
N TYR A 86 -8.20 -2.65 -13.94
CA TYR A 86 -9.40 -2.76 -14.77
C TYR A 86 -9.51 -1.63 -15.79
N ASP A 87 -9.43 -0.37 -15.36
CA ASP A 87 -9.70 0.77 -16.26
C ASP A 87 -8.62 0.91 -17.34
N TYR A 88 -7.37 0.56 -17.02
CA TYR A 88 -6.28 0.47 -18.01
C TYR A 88 -6.54 -0.63 -19.04
N ILE A 89 -6.91 -1.85 -18.60
CA ILE A 89 -7.21 -2.96 -19.52
C ILE A 89 -8.39 -2.57 -20.42
N ALA A 90 -9.45 -1.99 -19.87
CA ALA A 90 -10.62 -1.58 -20.63
C ALA A 90 -10.26 -0.57 -21.75
N ALA A 91 -9.41 0.41 -21.44
CA ALA A 91 -8.93 1.38 -22.44
C ALA A 91 -8.09 0.70 -23.55
N GLN A 92 -7.14 -0.17 -23.18
CA GLN A 92 -6.32 -0.90 -24.14
C GLN A 92 -7.15 -1.82 -25.05
N LEU A 93 -8.18 -2.48 -24.51
CA LEU A 93 -9.08 -3.31 -25.31
C LEU A 93 -9.86 -2.48 -26.34
N GLN A 94 -10.30 -1.27 -26.00
CA GLN A 94 -10.96 -0.34 -26.94
C GLN A 94 -10.04 0.13 -28.06
N GLU A 95 -8.72 0.16 -27.81
CA GLU A 95 -7.69 0.42 -28.83
C GLU A 95 -7.38 -0.81 -29.70
N GLY A 96 -8.06 -1.95 -29.47
CA GLY A 96 -7.85 -3.19 -30.20
C GLY A 96 -6.66 -4.02 -29.71
N VAL A 97 -6.07 -3.67 -28.56
CA VAL A 97 -4.98 -4.46 -27.97
C VAL A 97 -5.54 -5.78 -27.44
N ALA A 98 -4.85 -6.89 -27.71
CA ALA A 98 -5.24 -8.20 -27.20
C ALA A 98 -5.22 -8.25 -25.67
N PHE A 99 -6.20 -8.92 -25.06
CA PHE A 99 -6.35 -9.01 -23.60
C PHE A 99 -5.08 -9.47 -22.87
N SER A 100 -4.38 -10.48 -23.37
CA SER A 100 -3.15 -10.97 -22.75
C SER A 100 -2.06 -9.90 -22.66
N VAL A 101 -1.92 -9.08 -23.70
CA VAL A 101 -0.95 -7.97 -23.77
C VAL A 101 -1.40 -6.82 -22.86
N ALA A 102 -2.68 -6.44 -22.92
CA ALA A 102 -3.25 -5.40 -22.06
C ALA A 102 -3.10 -5.77 -20.58
N ASN A 103 -3.40 -7.01 -20.22
CA ASN A 103 -3.28 -7.53 -18.85
C ASN A 103 -1.82 -7.54 -18.37
N GLY A 104 -0.87 -7.93 -19.22
CA GLY A 104 0.55 -7.87 -18.90
C GLY A 104 1.04 -6.44 -18.64
N LYS A 105 0.66 -5.48 -19.49
CA LYS A 105 0.98 -4.06 -19.29
C LYS A 105 0.35 -3.51 -18.00
N ALA A 106 -0.94 -3.80 -17.78
CA ALA A 106 -1.66 -3.35 -16.59
C ALA A 106 -0.99 -3.83 -15.30
N LYS A 107 -0.51 -5.08 -15.28
CA LYS A 107 0.27 -5.63 -14.17
C LYS A 107 1.51 -4.79 -13.88
N SER A 108 2.34 -4.50 -14.89
CA SER A 108 3.51 -3.64 -14.70
C SER A 108 3.16 -2.23 -14.21
N LYS A 109 2.06 -1.65 -14.69
CA LYS A 109 1.61 -0.32 -14.28
C LYS A 109 1.11 -0.28 -12.83
N VAL A 110 0.31 -1.27 -12.42
CA VAL A 110 -0.14 -1.42 -11.02
C VAL A 110 1.06 -1.54 -10.09
N LEU A 111 2.04 -2.40 -10.41
CA LEU A 111 3.23 -2.60 -9.57
C LEU A 111 4.11 -1.35 -9.52
N ALA A 112 4.25 -0.62 -10.63
CA ALA A 112 4.98 0.65 -10.66
C ALA A 112 4.29 1.75 -9.83
N LEU A 113 2.95 1.82 -9.86
CA LEU A 113 2.19 2.82 -9.10
C LEU A 113 2.36 2.65 -7.59
N ILE A 114 2.35 1.41 -7.10
CA ILE A 114 2.43 1.10 -5.66
C ILE A 114 3.87 0.99 -5.13
N GLN A 115 4.86 0.91 -6.02
CA GLN A 115 6.28 0.84 -5.66
C GLN A 115 6.75 1.92 -4.65
N PRO A 116 6.31 3.20 -4.71
CA PRO A 116 6.70 4.20 -3.72
C PRO A 116 6.29 3.86 -2.29
N ILE A 117 5.32 2.97 -2.10
CA ILE A 117 4.81 2.56 -0.80
C ILE A 117 5.49 1.27 -0.33
N THR A 118 5.68 0.32 -1.25
CA THR A 118 6.04 -1.07 -0.92
C THR A 118 7.47 -1.46 -1.29
N GLY A 119 8.19 -0.57 -1.95
CA GLY A 119 9.39 -0.92 -2.70
C GLY A 119 9.07 -1.72 -3.97
N ALA A 120 10.11 -2.02 -4.75
CA ALA A 120 9.97 -2.81 -5.96
C ALA A 120 9.58 -4.26 -5.62
N ARG A 121 8.50 -4.75 -6.24
CA ARG A 121 7.97 -6.09 -6.04
C ARG A 121 7.66 -6.76 -7.36
N GLU A 122 7.88 -8.07 -7.39
CA GLU A 122 7.36 -8.93 -8.43
C GLU A 122 6.17 -9.69 -7.87
N VAL A 123 5.09 -9.74 -8.65
CA VAL A 123 4.02 -10.71 -8.46
C VAL A 123 4.19 -11.71 -9.57
N GLU A 124 4.32 -13.00 -9.30
CA GLU A 124 4.54 -14.00 -10.34
C GLU A 124 3.22 -14.36 -11.02
N SER A 125 2.20 -14.60 -10.22
CA SER A 125 0.89 -15.05 -10.67
C SER A 125 0.14 -13.98 -11.48
N ALA A 126 -0.82 -14.44 -12.28
CA ALA A 126 -1.78 -13.54 -12.89
C ALA A 126 -2.70 -12.96 -11.81
N PHE A 127 -2.98 -11.66 -11.84
CA PHE A 127 -3.81 -11.00 -10.82
C PHE A 127 -5.18 -11.67 -10.60
N GLY A 128 -5.84 -12.11 -11.68
CA GLY A 128 -7.11 -12.84 -11.59
C GLY A 128 -7.01 -14.31 -11.13
N ALA A 129 -5.80 -14.81 -10.90
CA ALA A 129 -5.50 -16.14 -10.36
C ALA A 129 -4.99 -16.08 -8.90
N THR A 130 -4.75 -14.88 -8.36
CA THR A 130 -4.26 -14.70 -6.99
C THR A 130 -5.44 -14.63 -6.00
N GLY A 131 -5.64 -15.70 -5.25
CA GLY A 131 -6.54 -15.74 -4.09
C GLY A 131 -5.83 -15.37 -2.77
N LEU A 132 -6.52 -15.57 -1.64
CA LEU A 132 -6.00 -15.26 -0.29
C LEU A 132 -5.54 -16.52 0.49
N THR A 133 -5.50 -17.69 -0.17
CA THR A 133 -5.11 -18.98 0.44
C THR A 133 -4.11 -19.73 -0.43
N LEU A 134 -3.25 -20.57 0.17
CA LEU A 134 -2.28 -21.39 -0.56
C LEU A 134 -2.94 -22.41 -1.49
N ALA A 135 -4.20 -22.79 -1.22
CA ALA A 135 -4.99 -23.66 -2.10
C ALA A 135 -5.41 -22.95 -3.40
N ASP A 136 -5.47 -21.61 -3.39
CA ASP A 136 -5.82 -20.79 -4.54
C ASP A 136 -4.60 -20.34 -5.33
N ASN A 137 -3.49 -20.07 -4.66
CA ASN A 137 -2.21 -19.75 -5.28
C ASN A 137 -1.06 -20.36 -4.46
N PRO A 138 -0.21 -21.25 -5.02
CA PRO A 138 0.88 -21.83 -4.25
C PRO A 138 2.03 -20.84 -3.94
N ASN A 139 2.07 -19.67 -4.61
CA ASN A 139 3.05 -18.63 -4.31
C ASN A 139 2.59 -17.81 -3.10
N GLY A 140 3.21 -18.07 -1.93
CA GLY A 140 2.88 -17.40 -0.67
C GLY A 140 3.15 -15.89 -0.67
N ASP A 141 4.18 -15.44 -1.39
CA ASP A 141 4.56 -14.03 -1.45
C ASP A 141 3.52 -13.21 -2.23
N ASP A 142 3.01 -13.76 -3.35
CA ASP A 142 1.91 -13.14 -4.11
C ASP A 142 0.65 -12.97 -3.27
N ILE A 143 0.32 -13.97 -2.45
CA ILE A 143 -0.85 -13.97 -1.56
C ILE A 143 -0.66 -12.94 -0.46
N ALA A 144 0.50 -12.95 0.17
CA ALA A 144 0.82 -12.04 1.25
C ALA A 144 0.84 -10.59 0.78
N TYR A 145 1.35 -10.34 -0.43
CA TYR A 145 1.32 -9.01 -1.03
C TYR A 145 -0.09 -8.54 -1.37
N LEU A 146 -0.96 -9.42 -1.89
CA LEU A 146 -2.38 -9.09 -2.10
C LEU A 146 -3.07 -8.70 -0.78
N ALA A 147 -2.88 -9.52 0.27
CA ALA A 147 -3.47 -9.30 1.58
C ALA A 147 -2.97 -8.01 2.23
N TYR A 148 -1.67 -7.73 2.13
CA TYR A 148 -1.08 -6.49 2.60
C TYR A 148 -1.70 -5.26 1.91
N LEU A 149 -1.84 -5.25 0.59
CA LEU A 149 -2.43 -4.11 -0.14
C LEU A 149 -3.90 -3.90 0.22
N SER A 150 -4.66 -4.98 0.40
CA SER A 150 -6.04 -4.91 0.89
C SER A 150 -6.09 -4.30 2.30
N ALA A 151 -5.21 -4.74 3.20
CA ALA A 151 -5.12 -4.23 4.56
C ALA A 151 -4.71 -2.74 4.57
N LEU A 152 -3.76 -2.34 3.73
CA LEU A 152 -3.32 -0.96 3.59
C LEU A 152 -4.47 -0.03 3.16
N ILE A 153 -5.25 -0.42 2.15
CA ILE A 153 -6.37 0.39 1.67
C ILE A 153 -7.45 0.52 2.75
N THR A 154 -7.78 -0.58 3.45
CA THR A 154 -8.78 -0.55 4.53
C THR A 154 -8.30 0.26 5.73
N GLN A 155 -7.05 0.09 6.14
CA GLN A 155 -6.42 0.86 7.22
C GLN A 155 -6.36 2.35 6.89
N THR A 156 -6.01 2.71 5.64
CA THR A 156 -5.95 4.11 5.21
C THR A 156 -7.31 4.80 5.29
N ALA A 157 -8.39 4.12 4.89
CA ALA A 157 -9.74 4.66 5.02
C ALA A 157 -10.18 4.81 6.50
N LYS A 158 -9.62 4.03 7.43
CA LYS A 158 -9.88 4.16 8.87
C LYS A 158 -9.12 5.31 9.50
N ASP A 159 -7.84 5.44 9.16
CA ASP A 159 -6.95 6.46 9.73
C ASP A 159 -7.26 7.86 9.18
N HIS A 160 -7.82 7.92 7.97
CA HIS A 160 -8.15 9.17 7.28
C HIS A 160 -9.64 9.24 6.94
N PRO A 161 -10.53 9.71 7.85
CA PRO A 161 -11.98 9.65 7.70
C PRO A 161 -12.58 10.40 6.50
N LYS A 162 -11.80 11.23 5.82
CA LYS A 162 -12.21 11.90 4.57
C LYS A 162 -12.08 10.98 3.35
N LEU A 163 -11.27 9.94 3.46
CA LEU A 163 -11.06 8.93 2.44
C LEU A 163 -12.02 7.76 2.68
N THR A 164 -12.32 7.02 1.62
CA THR A 164 -13.12 5.80 1.70
C THR A 164 -12.42 4.70 0.92
N VAL A 165 -12.66 3.44 1.28
CA VAL A 165 -12.08 2.29 0.56
C VAL A 165 -12.41 2.33 -0.93
N GLN A 166 -13.67 2.63 -1.29
CA GLN A 166 -14.09 2.79 -2.68
C GLN A 166 -13.37 3.97 -3.35
N GLY A 167 -13.23 5.10 -2.65
CA GLY A 167 -12.54 6.30 -3.15
C GLY A 167 -11.09 6.01 -3.48
N LEU A 168 -10.33 5.45 -2.52
CA LEU A 168 -8.93 5.05 -2.70
C LEU A 168 -8.76 4.11 -3.89
N LEU A 169 -9.56 3.04 -3.96
CA LEU A 169 -9.50 2.08 -5.07
C LEU A 169 -9.80 2.73 -6.44
N SER A 170 -10.74 3.68 -6.48
CA SER A 170 -11.10 4.37 -7.72
C SER A 170 -10.05 5.39 -8.15
N THR A 171 -9.48 6.14 -7.21
CA THR A 171 -8.37 7.06 -7.48
C THR A 171 -7.17 6.30 -8.00
N LEU A 172 -6.71 5.26 -7.28
CA LEU A 172 -5.55 4.48 -7.70
C LEU A 172 -5.78 3.76 -9.04
N SER A 173 -6.98 3.25 -9.32
CA SER A 173 -7.31 2.66 -10.63
C SER A 173 -7.24 3.68 -11.77
N GLU A 174 -7.66 4.92 -11.52
CA GLU A 174 -7.54 6.00 -12.50
C GLU A 174 -6.08 6.42 -12.68
N ASP A 175 -5.28 6.46 -11.61
CA ASP A 175 -3.84 6.75 -11.71
C ASP A 175 -3.11 5.69 -12.54
N VAL A 176 -3.43 4.40 -12.36
CA VAL A 176 -2.92 3.32 -13.24
C VAL A 176 -3.31 3.56 -14.69
N ARG A 177 -4.58 3.94 -14.94
CA ARG A 177 -5.09 4.18 -16.30
C ARG A 177 -4.42 5.37 -16.96
N ALA A 178 -4.30 6.49 -16.25
CA ALA A 178 -3.69 7.72 -16.72
C ALA A 178 -2.16 7.66 -16.74
N GLU A 179 -1.58 6.59 -16.19
CA GLU A 179 -0.15 6.45 -15.93
C GLU A 179 0.39 7.63 -15.09
N ALA A 180 -0.43 8.10 -14.16
CA ALA A 180 -0.12 9.19 -13.24
C ALA A 180 0.60 8.67 -11.99
N GLU A 181 1.32 9.56 -11.32
CA GLU A 181 1.81 9.33 -9.97
C GLU A 181 0.66 9.48 -8.96
N ILE A 182 0.75 8.78 -7.83
CA ILE A 182 -0.19 8.97 -6.71
C ILE A 182 -0.06 10.42 -6.22
N ASP A 183 -1.17 11.11 -6.03
CA ASP A 183 -1.15 12.47 -5.51
C ASP A 183 -0.51 12.52 -4.11
N PRO A 184 0.18 13.61 -3.75
CA PRO A 184 0.94 13.67 -2.49
C PRO A 184 0.11 13.41 -1.23
N ASP A 185 -1.14 13.90 -1.18
CA ASP A 185 -2.00 13.74 0.00
C ASP A 185 -2.43 12.27 0.16
N THR A 186 -2.80 11.60 -0.93
CA THR A 186 -3.12 10.17 -0.94
C THR A 186 -1.89 9.32 -0.62
N LEU A 187 -0.72 9.67 -1.16
CA LEU A 187 0.53 8.96 -0.89
C LEU A 187 0.92 9.08 0.59
N GLU A 188 0.84 10.28 1.17
CA GLU A 188 1.09 10.51 2.60
C GLU A 188 0.10 9.72 3.47
N ALA A 189 -1.18 9.67 3.07
CA ALA A 189 -2.18 8.88 3.77
C ALA A 189 -1.85 7.38 3.75
N LEU A 190 -1.43 6.83 2.61
CA LEU A 190 -1.02 5.43 2.48
C LEU A 190 0.25 5.14 3.31
N LEU A 191 1.27 5.99 3.23
CA LEU A 191 2.53 5.83 3.97
C LEU A 191 2.36 5.95 5.49
N SER A 192 1.49 6.84 5.95
CA SER A 192 1.18 6.97 7.38
C SER A 192 0.41 5.76 7.90
N SER A 193 -0.58 5.27 7.14
CA SER A 193 -1.44 4.15 7.55
C SER A 193 -0.72 2.80 7.51
N HIS A 194 0.30 2.64 6.66
CA HIS A 194 1.19 1.48 6.65
C HIS A 194 1.77 1.17 8.04
N ALA A 195 2.10 2.20 8.82
CA ALA A 195 2.67 2.03 10.16
C ALA A 195 1.65 1.50 11.20
N ASN A 196 0.35 1.59 10.90
CA ASN A 196 -0.74 1.25 11.81
C ASN A 196 -1.34 -0.14 11.53
N ILE A 197 -0.87 -0.85 10.50
CA ILE A 197 -1.33 -2.21 10.18
C ILE A 197 -0.81 -3.17 11.25
N ASP A 198 -1.70 -3.88 11.95
CA ASP A 198 -1.30 -5.02 12.78
C ASP A 198 -1.26 -6.28 11.91
N GLU A 199 -0.06 -6.62 11.45
CA GLU A 199 0.17 -7.69 10.48
C GLU A 199 -0.24 -9.07 11.03
N ARG A 200 -0.06 -9.26 12.34
CA ARG A 200 -0.42 -10.52 13.02
C ARG A 200 -1.92 -10.63 13.16
N ALA A 201 -2.61 -9.54 13.53
CA ALA A 201 -4.06 -9.52 13.60
C ALA A 201 -4.68 -9.80 12.22
N VAL A 202 -4.15 -9.19 11.15
CA VAL A 202 -4.61 -9.47 9.78
C VAL A 202 -4.48 -10.95 9.43
N ASN A 203 -3.31 -11.56 9.63
CA ASN A 203 -3.11 -13.00 9.38
C ASN A 203 -4.11 -13.87 10.19
N GLN A 204 -4.31 -13.55 11.47
CA GLN A 204 -5.27 -14.26 12.33
C GLN A 204 -6.71 -14.11 11.84
N ASN A 205 -7.10 -12.89 11.45
CA ASN A 205 -8.45 -12.59 10.98
C ASN A 205 -8.74 -13.24 9.63
N LEU A 206 -7.75 -13.31 8.74
CA LEU A 206 -7.83 -14.07 7.48
C LEU A 206 -7.93 -15.57 7.76
N GLY A 207 -7.12 -16.10 8.68
CA GLY A 207 -7.19 -17.52 9.04
C GLY A 207 -8.54 -17.93 9.61
N GLN A 208 -9.18 -17.04 10.38
CA GLN A 208 -10.52 -17.25 10.91
C GLN A 208 -11.59 -17.27 9.80
N ILE A 209 -11.61 -16.31 8.87
CA ILE A 209 -12.65 -16.25 7.84
C ILE A 209 -12.52 -17.40 6.82
N PHE A 210 -11.28 -17.83 6.51
CA PHE A 210 -11.03 -18.94 5.61
C PHE A 210 -11.02 -20.32 6.31
N ASN A 211 -11.10 -20.35 7.64
CA ASN A 211 -10.99 -21.58 8.45
C ASN A 211 -9.73 -22.40 8.14
N THR A 212 -8.60 -21.74 7.94
CA THR A 212 -7.32 -22.38 7.63
C THR A 212 -6.15 -21.56 8.16
N ASN A 213 -5.04 -22.22 8.47
CA ASN A 213 -3.77 -21.54 8.79
C ASN A 213 -2.90 -21.34 7.53
N GLU A 214 -3.34 -21.86 6.38
CA GLU A 214 -2.67 -21.73 5.07
C GLU A 214 -3.17 -20.48 4.31
N VAL A 215 -3.26 -19.35 5.03
CA VAL A 215 -3.58 -18.03 4.48
C VAL A 215 -2.31 -17.22 4.23
N ALA A 216 -2.48 -16.01 3.68
CA ALA A 216 -1.44 -14.99 3.59
C ALA A 216 -0.54 -14.92 4.85
N ASP A 217 0.77 -14.89 4.67
CA ASP A 217 1.72 -14.52 5.73
C ASP A 217 2.22 -13.10 5.48
N ILE A 218 1.41 -12.10 5.88
CA ILE A 218 1.79 -10.71 5.58
C ILE A 218 2.94 -10.21 6.45
N VAL A 219 3.26 -10.88 7.57
CA VAL A 219 4.36 -10.47 8.47
C VAL A 219 5.70 -10.56 7.74
N SER A 220 5.97 -11.67 7.03
CA SER A 220 7.20 -11.83 6.25
C SER A 220 7.29 -10.80 5.13
N THR A 221 6.18 -10.56 4.43
CA THR A 221 6.09 -9.56 3.35
C THR A 221 6.35 -8.15 3.85
N VAL A 222 5.81 -7.78 5.02
CA VAL A 222 6.03 -6.43 5.58
C VAL A 222 7.47 -6.22 6.04
N ILE A 223 8.13 -7.23 6.60
CA ILE A 223 9.56 -7.13 6.94
C ILE A 223 10.36 -6.74 5.71
N ASP A 224 10.14 -7.42 4.59
CA ASP A 224 10.79 -7.07 3.35
C ASP A 224 10.36 -5.69 2.85
N ILE A 225 9.07 -5.32 2.94
CA ILE A 225 8.58 -4.02 2.47
C ILE A 225 9.27 -2.89 3.25
N ASP A 226 9.42 -3.04 4.56
CA ASP A 226 10.08 -2.04 5.41
C ASP A 226 11.59 -2.00 5.19
N GLU A 227 12.21 -3.13 4.83
CA GLU A 227 13.59 -3.14 4.37
C GLU A 227 13.73 -2.44 3.01
N PHE A 228 12.72 -2.42 2.14
CA PHE A 228 12.81 -1.81 0.81
C PHE A 228 12.02 -0.49 0.65
N ASN A 229 11.36 -0.02 1.70
CA ASN A 229 10.70 1.28 1.72
C ASN A 229 11.78 2.37 1.55
N PRO A 230 11.65 3.33 0.60
CA PRO A 230 12.66 4.35 0.40
C PRO A 230 13.06 4.99 1.73
N ALA A 231 14.36 4.90 2.03
CA ALA A 231 14.99 5.68 3.08
C ALA A 231 14.48 7.12 3.00
N LEU A 232 14.08 7.69 4.15
CA LEU A 232 13.78 9.11 4.24
C LEU A 232 14.91 9.88 3.56
N ALA A 233 14.58 10.99 2.89
CA ALA A 233 15.61 11.88 2.40
C ALA A 233 16.55 12.26 3.55
N ALA A 234 17.81 12.60 3.23
CA ALA A 234 18.71 13.09 4.26
C ALA A 234 18.05 14.25 5.02
N PRO A 235 18.13 14.26 6.37
CA PRO A 235 17.52 15.33 7.14
C PRO A 235 18.06 16.68 6.69
N THR A 236 17.29 17.74 6.91
CA THR A 236 17.79 19.12 6.82
C THR A 236 17.88 19.72 8.21
N TYR A 237 18.62 20.81 8.38
CA TYR A 237 18.74 21.45 9.69
C TYR A 237 18.69 22.98 9.61
N ALA A 238 18.23 23.60 10.71
CA ALA A 238 18.28 25.04 10.91
C ALA A 238 18.82 25.38 12.31
N LEU A 239 19.52 26.52 12.40
CA LEU A 239 19.98 27.11 13.66
C LEU A 239 18.84 27.94 14.25
N VAL A 240 18.42 27.65 15.49
CA VAL A 240 17.17 28.23 16.01
C VAL A 240 17.39 29.50 16.82
N ASN A 241 18.36 29.58 17.74
CA ASN A 241 18.48 30.74 18.65
C ASN A 241 19.90 31.04 19.19
N SER A 242 20.91 30.24 18.85
CA SER A 242 22.32 30.41 19.21
C SER A 242 23.14 29.39 18.42
N SER A 243 24.46 29.53 18.32
CA SER A 243 25.38 28.58 17.65
C SER A 243 25.44 27.19 18.30
N THR A 244 24.44 26.82 19.11
CA THR A 244 24.41 25.64 19.96
C THR A 244 23.06 24.93 19.96
N ALA A 245 22.10 25.37 19.14
CA ALA A 245 20.76 24.78 19.07
C ALA A 245 20.41 24.42 17.63
N TYR A 246 20.26 23.13 17.37
CA TYR A 246 19.99 22.56 16.05
C TYR A 246 18.60 21.96 16.03
N ARG A 247 17.83 22.29 15.01
CA ARG A 247 16.57 21.60 14.71
C ARG A 247 16.75 20.80 13.44
N PHE A 248 16.48 19.50 13.49
CA PHE A 248 16.52 18.61 12.34
C PHE A 248 15.11 18.33 11.85
N TYR A 249 14.92 18.34 10.54
CA TYR A 249 13.67 18.02 9.87
C TYR A 249 13.91 16.83 8.94
N PHE A 250 13.05 15.82 8.98
CA PHE A 250 13.32 14.55 8.29
C PHE A 250 12.09 13.94 7.59
N ASP A 251 10.91 14.55 7.71
CA ASP A 251 9.70 14.07 7.06
C ASP A 251 8.80 15.27 6.66
N GLY A 252 8.84 15.67 5.39
CA GLY A 252 8.15 16.87 4.86
C GLY A 252 9.08 17.92 4.21
N SER A 253 8.54 18.80 3.36
CA SER A 253 9.32 19.85 2.69
C SER A 253 9.65 21.03 3.63
N TYR A 254 10.58 21.91 3.23
CA TYR A 254 11.02 23.11 3.96
C TYR A 254 10.39 24.36 3.31
N ASP A 255 9.88 25.33 4.10
CA ASP A 255 9.61 26.69 3.60
C ASP A 255 10.55 27.67 4.30
N ASP A 256 11.39 28.31 3.49
CA ASP A 256 12.47 29.21 3.86
C ASP A 256 12.04 30.50 4.59
N ASN A 257 10.76 30.64 4.98
CA ASN A 257 10.22 31.91 5.47
C ASN A 257 10.27 32.11 6.99
N GLY A 258 11.01 31.27 7.74
CA GLY A 258 11.37 31.57 9.14
C GLY A 258 10.17 31.75 10.10
N GLY A 259 8.99 31.32 9.70
CA GLY A 259 7.76 31.37 10.50
C GLY A 259 7.21 29.96 10.65
N VAL A 260 6.82 29.58 11.87
CA VAL A 260 6.27 28.28 12.25
C VAL A 260 4.84 28.10 11.69
N ALA A 261 4.67 28.24 10.38
CA ALA A 261 3.38 28.16 9.71
C ALA A 261 3.20 26.78 9.07
N GLY A 262 2.77 25.83 9.89
CA GLY A 262 1.96 24.69 9.44
C GLY A 262 2.68 23.65 8.58
N ARG A 263 3.32 22.67 9.22
CA ARG A 263 3.70 21.42 8.54
C ARG A 263 3.24 20.24 9.40
N ALA A 264 2.62 19.28 8.71
CA ALA A 264 1.67 18.31 9.26
C ALA A 264 2.21 17.54 10.46
N MET A 265 1.41 17.49 11.54
CA MET A 265 1.47 16.39 12.49
C MET A 265 0.99 15.14 11.74
N ILE A 266 1.90 14.42 11.08
CA ILE A 266 1.55 13.09 10.60
C ILE A 266 1.40 12.24 11.85
N THR A 267 0.14 11.97 12.19
CA THR A 267 -0.19 11.06 13.28
C THR A 267 0.11 9.65 12.77
N GLY A 268 0.92 8.86 13.50
CA GLY A 268 1.14 7.43 13.20
C GLY A 268 2.60 7.01 13.01
N GLY A 269 3.49 7.36 13.94
CA GLY A 269 4.83 6.77 14.01
C GLY A 269 5.75 7.49 14.99
N GLN A 270 6.63 6.73 15.65
CA GLN A 270 7.79 7.27 16.35
C GLN A 270 8.96 7.40 15.36
N TYR A 271 9.95 8.22 15.65
CA TYR A 271 11.19 8.30 14.91
C TYR A 271 12.36 8.00 15.84
N GLU A 272 13.39 7.40 15.25
CA GLU A 272 14.70 7.30 15.86
C GLU A 272 15.68 8.17 15.08
N ILE A 273 16.39 9.07 15.75
CA ILE A 273 17.49 9.85 15.19
C ILE A 273 18.80 9.44 15.84
N GLN A 274 19.85 9.40 15.01
CA GLN A 274 21.22 9.20 15.46
C GLN A 274 22.10 10.34 14.96
N ILE A 275 22.95 10.85 15.85
CA ILE A 275 24.00 11.81 15.52
C ILE A 275 25.35 11.20 15.88
N SER A 276 26.29 11.29 14.96
CA SER A 276 27.59 10.62 15.05
C SER A 276 28.73 11.53 14.58
N GLN A 277 29.93 11.30 15.13
CA GLN A 277 31.17 11.89 14.62
C GLN A 277 31.76 11.10 13.44
N SER A 278 31.31 9.86 13.23
CA SER A 278 31.67 8.99 12.13
C SER A 278 30.55 8.92 11.09
N GLU A 279 30.90 9.01 9.80
CA GLU A 279 29.97 8.81 8.68
C GLU A 279 29.32 7.42 8.67
N PHE A 280 29.97 6.44 9.30
CA PHE A 280 29.50 5.06 9.41
C PHE A 280 28.73 4.80 10.71
N PHE A 281 28.47 5.83 11.53
CA PHE A 281 27.72 5.72 12.79
C PHE A 281 28.33 4.72 13.79
N SER A 282 29.65 4.53 13.74
CA SER A 282 30.38 3.68 14.70
C SER A 282 30.59 4.32 16.06
N THR A 283 30.45 5.66 16.15
CA THR A 283 30.58 6.45 17.38
C THR A 283 29.39 7.39 17.53
N LEU A 284 28.31 6.87 18.14
CA LEU A 284 27.09 7.64 18.39
C LEU A 284 27.34 8.68 19.50
N GLU A 285 27.12 9.95 19.16
CA GLU A 285 27.10 11.06 20.12
C GLU A 285 25.69 11.25 20.68
N LEU A 286 24.66 10.96 19.88
CA LEU A 286 23.27 11.02 20.29
C LEU A 286 22.45 9.89 19.66
N THR A 287 21.50 9.36 20.43
CA THR A 287 20.41 8.53 19.94
C THR A 287 19.15 8.93 20.69
N ASP A 288 18.09 9.24 19.96
CA ASP A 288 16.77 9.50 20.52
C ASP A 288 15.76 8.66 19.75
N THR A 289 14.96 7.89 20.47
CA THR A 289 13.98 6.90 19.95
C THR A 289 12.54 7.30 20.27
N GLY A 290 12.31 8.43 20.93
CA GLY A 290 11.01 8.85 21.46
C GLY A 290 10.34 9.95 20.63
N ILE A 291 10.80 10.17 19.41
CA ILE A 291 10.44 11.34 18.62
C ILE A 291 9.07 11.10 17.99
N THR A 292 8.07 11.93 18.31
CA THR A 292 6.71 11.78 17.76
C THR A 292 6.38 12.84 16.71
N ASN A 293 7.35 13.66 16.32
CA ASN A 293 7.19 14.72 15.33
C ASN A 293 8.11 14.46 14.14
N SER A 294 7.82 15.08 13.00
CA SER A 294 8.68 15.08 11.80
C SER A 294 9.92 15.98 11.92
N PHE A 295 10.18 16.50 13.12
CA PHE A 295 11.35 17.27 13.48
C PHE A 295 11.76 16.97 14.92
N GLU A 296 13.03 17.20 15.25
CA GLU A 296 13.53 17.11 16.61
C GLU A 296 14.45 18.27 16.94
N PHE A 297 14.44 18.72 18.19
CA PHE A 297 15.17 19.90 18.65
C PHE A 297 16.22 19.54 19.70
N PHE A 298 17.48 19.72 19.34
CA PHE A 298 18.60 19.47 20.25
C PHE A 298 19.21 20.79 20.74
N THR A 299 19.14 21.02 22.05
CA THR A 299 19.88 22.08 22.75
C THR A 299 21.21 21.59 23.30
N THR A 300 21.61 20.36 22.99
CA THR A 300 22.83 19.76 23.51
C THR A 300 24.06 20.42 22.91
N SER A 301 25.01 20.82 23.78
CA SER A 301 26.35 21.19 23.35
C SER A 301 27.07 19.94 22.86
N PHE A 302 27.11 19.74 21.56
CA PHE A 302 27.95 18.73 20.94
C PHE A 302 29.43 18.96 21.32
N THR A 303 30.20 17.89 21.41
CA THR A 303 31.56 17.91 21.95
C THR A 303 32.54 18.51 20.94
N GLY A 304 32.91 19.76 21.15
CA GLY A 304 33.92 20.46 20.36
C GLY A 304 33.53 20.71 18.90
N PRO A 305 34.29 21.55 18.18
CA PRO A 305 34.03 21.83 16.78
C PRO A 305 34.26 20.58 15.92
N GLY A 306 33.56 20.48 14.80
CA GLY A 306 33.81 19.43 13.81
C GLY A 306 32.58 18.97 13.04
N LYS A 307 32.84 18.06 12.10
CA LYS A 307 31.79 17.43 11.30
C LYS A 307 30.95 16.48 12.14
N ARG A 308 29.68 16.40 11.79
CA ARG A 308 28.70 15.48 12.34
C ARG A 308 27.82 14.92 11.24
N TYR A 309 27.33 13.71 11.49
CA TYR A 309 26.50 12.94 10.59
C TYR A 309 25.18 12.63 11.29
N VAL A 310 24.07 12.87 10.60
CA VAL A 310 22.73 12.61 11.12
C VAL A 310 21.99 11.69 10.18
N ARG A 311 21.29 10.72 10.77
CA ARG A 311 20.32 9.88 10.09
C ARG A 311 19.10 9.67 10.96
N VAL A 312 17.97 9.44 10.33
CA VAL A 312 16.68 9.23 10.98
C VAL A 312 16.02 8.00 10.39
N ARG A 313 15.23 7.28 11.17
CA ARG A 313 14.33 6.24 10.67
C ARG A 313 12.99 6.32 11.37
N LYS A 314 11.95 5.81 10.71
CA LYS A 314 10.64 5.64 11.32
C LYS A 314 10.62 4.37 12.17
N VAL A 315 9.88 4.40 13.27
CA VAL A 315 9.61 3.31 14.20
C VAL A 315 8.08 3.15 14.25
N LYS A 316 7.61 1.94 13.95
CA LYS A 316 6.19 1.58 13.99
C LYS A 316 5.71 1.44 15.43
N ASP A 317 4.39 1.53 15.63
CA ASP A 317 3.75 1.34 16.94
C ASP A 317 3.97 -0.08 17.52
N ASN A 318 4.24 -1.06 16.66
CA ASN A 318 4.61 -2.43 17.05
C ASN A 318 6.11 -2.59 17.42
N GLY A 319 6.90 -1.51 17.39
CA GLY A 319 8.34 -1.49 17.70
C GLY A 319 9.26 -1.86 16.54
N GLN A 320 8.74 -2.14 15.35
CA GLN A 320 9.55 -2.41 14.16
C GLN A 320 10.20 -1.13 13.63
N VAL A 321 11.47 -1.24 13.21
CA VAL A 321 12.29 -0.12 12.75
C VAL A 321 12.44 -0.15 11.23
N GLY A 322 12.27 0.99 10.56
CA GLY A 322 12.47 1.12 9.12
C GLY A 322 13.93 1.34 8.71
N GLN A 323 14.17 1.51 7.40
CA GLN A 323 15.48 1.91 6.89
C GLN A 323 15.94 3.27 7.45
N TRP A 324 17.26 3.41 7.60
CA TRP A 324 17.87 4.71 7.87
C TRP A 324 17.75 5.63 6.66
N SER A 325 17.48 6.90 6.91
CA SER A 325 17.50 7.98 5.93
C SER A 325 18.85 8.09 5.21
N GLY A 326 18.89 8.88 4.15
CA GLY A 326 20.14 9.49 3.70
C GLY A 326 20.87 10.20 4.85
N VAL A 327 22.18 10.36 4.74
CA VAL A 327 23.00 10.97 5.81
C VAL A 327 23.14 12.47 5.56
N LEU A 328 22.75 13.29 6.53
CA LEU A 328 23.06 14.71 6.57
C LEU A 328 24.44 14.91 7.19
N GLU A 329 25.33 15.62 6.49
CA GLU A 329 26.56 16.17 7.08
C GLU A 329 26.31 17.62 7.53
N PHE A 330 26.67 17.94 8.77
CA PHE A 330 26.67 19.33 9.26
C PHE A 330 27.92 19.62 10.11
N VAL A 331 28.21 20.90 10.30
CA VAL A 331 29.41 21.37 11.03
C VAL A 331 28.98 22.19 12.24
N ILE A 332 29.72 21.98 13.32
CA ILE A 332 29.62 22.69 14.60
C ILE A 332 30.85 23.57 14.78
#